data_AF-A0A3M2SZJ0-F1
#
_entry.id   AF-A0A3M2SZJ0-F1
#
_cell.length_a   1.000
_cell.length_b   1.000
_cell.length_c   1.000
_cell.angle_alpha   90.00
_cell.angle_beta   90.00
_cell.angle_gamma   90.00
#
_symmetry.space_group_name_H-M   'P 1'
#
loop_
_entity.id
_entity.type
_entity.pdbx_description
1 polymer ?
#
loop_
_entity_poly.entity_id
_entity_poly.type
_entity_poly.pdbx_seq_one_letter_code
_entity_poly.pdbx_strand_id
1 'polypeptide(L)'
;MGTTKPRAKSTAKPSSTLPEKTFIIDNGAYTMKAGFAPELSTAEDETKSLSSCTAVPNTIAKTRGNRIYTGSQLSGHVADCNEMAFRRPVEKGYIVNWEAQKETWEHSFFDEKTARGKDFRVDRPEDTTLVLTEAPNALPSLQRNADEMVMEAWGFGAYSRCMGPMLNAWNETQSLFGDPVSQNPDSPVSPAECLLVVDSGYSHTTVTPVYKGQALQRGVRRLDIGGKHLTNYLKEIVSMRQYNMVDETYIMNEVKEAVAFVSNDFGNDMERTWKGNRKRGQPDPGEGVVVDYVLPDPNAGKAGFMRPHDPLMNAKKRKSVLSGPNSEALSEDVLVLGNERFTVPEILFTPSDIEMKQAGIPDIILQSLSVLPLGLHPSFLANVLVVGGNSLIPGFMERLETELRQIAPAECIVRVRSPKDPIRSTWLGASRLATNRDELRKVTITRQEYQEHGSSWTWRKFSGAS
;
A
#
# COMPACT_ATOMS: atom_id res chain seq x y z
N MET A 1 10.78 -30.72 61.63
CA MET A 1 10.78 -29.24 61.55
C MET A 1 11.75 -28.84 60.46
N GLY A 2 11.27 -28.61 59.24
CA GLY A 2 12.07 -28.12 58.13
C GLY A 2 11.56 -26.73 57.73
N THR A 3 12.32 -25.69 58.04
CA THR A 3 11.98 -24.31 57.72
C THR A 3 12.40 -23.99 56.28
N THR A 4 11.42 -23.90 55.39
CA THR A 4 11.62 -23.39 54.03
C THR A 4 11.76 -21.86 54.09
N LYS A 5 12.94 -21.35 53.71
CA LYS A 5 13.18 -19.91 53.53
C LYS A 5 12.34 -19.40 52.35
N PRO A 6 11.66 -18.25 52.46
CA PRO A 6 11.00 -17.63 51.31
C PRO A 6 12.06 -17.12 50.33
N ARG A 7 11.90 -17.50 49.06
CA ARG A 7 12.70 -16.99 47.93
C ARG A 7 12.44 -15.49 47.79
N ALA A 8 13.49 -14.69 47.90
CA ALA A 8 13.42 -13.24 47.74
C ALA A 8 12.84 -12.89 46.37
N LYS A 9 11.71 -12.17 46.36
CA LYS A 9 11.24 -11.48 45.16
C LYS A 9 12.22 -10.33 44.90
N SER A 10 12.99 -10.46 43.83
CA SER A 10 13.75 -9.36 43.26
C SER A 10 12.77 -8.27 42.81
N THR A 11 12.57 -7.25 43.63
CA THR A 11 11.94 -5.99 43.24
C THR A 11 12.95 -5.17 42.43
N ALA A 12 13.16 -5.55 41.17
CA ALA A 12 13.79 -4.66 40.22
C ALA A 12 12.84 -3.46 40.05
N LYS A 13 13.34 -2.24 40.30
CA LYS A 13 12.60 -1.01 39.97
C LYS A 13 12.29 -1.03 38.46
N PRO A 14 11.05 -0.75 38.03
CA PRO A 14 10.72 -0.74 36.63
C PRO A 14 11.50 0.37 35.92
N SER A 15 12.31 0.03 34.93
CA SER A 15 12.90 1.04 34.05
C SER A 15 11.83 1.49 33.07
N SER A 16 11.37 2.74 33.19
CA SER A 16 10.46 3.45 32.28
C SER A 16 11.07 3.72 30.88
N THR A 17 12.01 2.89 30.44
CA THR A 17 12.84 3.09 29.26
C THR A 17 12.33 2.22 28.14
N LEU A 18 12.07 2.84 26.98
CA LEU A 18 11.73 2.10 25.76
C LEU A 18 12.84 1.09 25.40
N PRO A 19 12.48 -0.10 24.89
CA PRO A 19 13.44 -1.03 24.33
C PRO A 19 14.37 -0.39 23.29
N GLU A 20 15.58 -0.93 23.13
CA GLU A 20 16.57 -0.38 22.20
C GLU A 20 16.13 -0.55 20.75
N LYS A 21 15.64 -1.75 20.40
CA LYS A 21 15.20 -2.12 19.04
C LYS A 21 13.78 -1.67 18.76
N THR A 22 13.55 -1.23 17.53
CA THR A 22 12.20 -0.92 17.02
C THR A 22 11.92 -1.74 15.78
N PHE A 23 10.85 -2.53 15.80
CA PHE A 23 10.34 -3.24 14.63
C PHE A 23 9.10 -2.51 14.11
N ILE A 24 9.05 -2.30 12.80
CA ILE A 24 7.99 -1.52 12.16
C ILE A 24 7.18 -2.45 11.29
N ILE A 25 5.85 -2.35 11.35
CA ILE A 25 4.92 -3.02 10.46
C ILE A 25 3.97 -1.99 9.87
N ASP A 26 4.21 -1.64 8.60
CA ASP A 26 3.21 -1.02 7.74
C ASP A 26 2.25 -2.12 7.24
N ASN A 27 1.10 -2.28 7.92
CA ASN A 27 0.23 -3.45 7.75
C ASN A 27 -0.79 -3.26 6.62
N GLY A 28 -0.28 -3.17 5.39
CA GLY A 28 -1.11 -3.06 4.20
C GLY A 28 -1.96 -4.31 3.91
N ALA A 29 -3.10 -4.11 3.26
CA ALA A 29 -4.05 -5.18 2.94
C ALA A 29 -3.54 -6.17 1.88
N TYR A 30 -2.76 -5.69 0.90
CA TYR A 30 -2.18 -6.54 -0.14
C TYR A 30 -0.81 -7.08 0.27
N THR A 31 0.06 -6.16 0.70
CA THR A 31 1.43 -6.41 1.19
C THR A 31 1.69 -5.62 2.46
N MET A 32 2.25 -6.29 3.46
CA MET A 32 2.83 -5.69 4.65
C MET A 32 4.26 -5.25 4.34
N LYS A 33 4.71 -4.11 4.87
CA LYS A 33 6.12 -3.69 4.78
C LYS A 33 6.65 -3.71 6.21
N ALA A 34 7.64 -4.55 6.45
CA ALA A 34 8.14 -4.75 7.80
C ALA A 34 9.66 -4.76 7.84
N GLY A 35 10.22 -4.55 9.03
CA GLY A 35 11.67 -4.54 9.26
C GLY A 35 12.06 -3.82 10.54
N PHE A 36 13.29 -4.05 11.00
CA PHE A 36 13.87 -3.28 12.10
C PHE A 36 14.30 -1.89 11.61
N ALA A 37 14.03 -0.86 12.41
CA ALA A 37 14.61 0.46 12.20
C ALA A 37 16.13 0.40 12.46
N PRO A 38 16.96 1.09 11.66
CA PRO A 38 18.38 1.22 11.94
C PRO A 38 18.61 2.07 13.20
N GLU A 39 19.73 1.86 13.88
CA GLU A 39 20.08 2.63 15.10
C GLU A 39 20.37 4.12 14.80
N LEU A 40 20.86 4.42 13.59
CA LEU A 40 21.15 5.77 13.10
C LEU A 40 20.69 5.88 11.64
N SER A 41 20.07 7.00 11.27
CA SER A 41 19.75 7.33 9.87
C SER A 41 20.23 8.74 9.52
N THR A 42 21.11 8.84 8.54
CA THR A 42 21.51 10.03 7.80
C THR A 42 20.79 10.06 6.44
N ALA A 43 20.79 11.19 5.73
CA ALA A 43 20.06 11.31 4.46
C ALA A 43 20.57 10.35 3.34
N GLU A 44 21.83 9.91 3.39
CA GLU A 44 22.39 8.87 2.49
C GLU A 44 21.89 7.45 2.86
N ASP A 45 21.26 7.28 4.03
CA ASP A 45 20.74 6.01 4.54
C ASP A 45 19.36 5.63 3.99
N GLU A 46 18.76 6.33 3.02
CA GLU A 46 17.46 5.91 2.46
C GLU A 46 17.54 4.50 1.84
N THR A 47 18.52 4.26 0.96
CA THR A 47 18.71 2.95 0.33
C THR A 47 19.06 1.87 1.35
N LYS A 48 19.86 2.23 2.37
CA LYS A 48 20.24 1.33 3.46
C LYS A 48 19.04 0.99 4.36
N SER A 49 18.23 1.98 4.73
CA SER A 49 17.01 1.80 5.52
C SER A 49 16.02 0.92 4.74
N LEU A 50 15.79 1.22 3.46
CA LEU A 50 14.91 0.43 2.60
C LEU A 50 15.42 -1.00 2.37
N SER A 51 16.72 -1.27 2.51
CA SER A 51 17.27 -2.63 2.44
C SER A 51 16.84 -3.51 3.63
N SER A 52 16.54 -2.90 4.78
CA SER A 52 15.98 -3.59 5.95
C SER A 52 14.46 -3.75 5.90
N CYS A 53 13.79 -3.11 4.93
CA CYS A 53 12.36 -3.22 4.70
C CYS A 53 12.03 -4.33 3.72
N THR A 54 11.27 -5.32 4.18
CA THR A 54 10.75 -6.40 3.34
C THR A 54 9.25 -6.22 3.08
N ALA A 55 8.85 -6.31 1.83
CA ALA A 55 7.45 -6.42 1.45
C ALA A 55 7.01 -7.90 1.49
N VAL A 56 5.98 -8.20 2.29
CA VAL A 56 5.45 -9.55 2.48
C VAL A 56 3.97 -9.57 2.10
N PRO A 57 3.49 -10.47 1.23
CA PRO A 57 2.07 -10.57 0.93
C PRO A 57 1.22 -10.79 2.19
N ASN A 58 0.19 -9.98 2.40
CA ASN A 58 -0.72 -10.11 3.54
C ASN A 58 -1.88 -11.05 3.19
N THR A 59 -1.58 -12.34 3.11
CA THR A 59 -2.55 -13.35 2.64
C THR A 59 -2.22 -14.74 3.16
N ILE A 60 -3.26 -15.54 3.28
CA ILE A 60 -3.20 -17.00 3.27
C ILE A 60 -3.73 -17.45 1.92
N ALA A 61 -3.00 -18.32 1.23
CA ALA A 61 -3.36 -18.83 -0.08
C ALA A 61 -3.57 -20.34 -0.02
N LYS A 62 -4.62 -20.81 -0.69
CA LYS A 62 -4.98 -22.22 -0.73
C LYS A 62 -4.97 -22.73 -2.17
N THR A 63 -4.24 -23.82 -2.42
CA THR A 63 -4.23 -24.48 -3.73
C THR A 63 -5.43 -25.40 -3.91
N ARG A 64 -5.71 -25.82 -5.15
CA ARG A 64 -6.70 -26.86 -5.46
C ARG A 64 -6.46 -28.18 -4.71
N GLY A 65 -5.19 -28.54 -4.51
CA GLY A 65 -4.79 -29.70 -3.71
C GLY A 65 -4.95 -29.53 -2.19
N ASN A 66 -5.69 -28.51 -1.73
CA ASN A 66 -5.90 -28.15 -0.33
C ASN A 66 -4.61 -27.83 0.46
N ARG A 67 -3.50 -27.52 -0.21
CA ARG A 67 -2.30 -27.03 0.47
C ARG A 67 -2.45 -25.56 0.80
N ILE A 68 -2.05 -25.18 2.00
CA ILE A 68 -2.14 -23.81 2.51
C ILE A 68 -0.73 -23.24 2.58
N TYR A 69 -0.57 -22.02 2.09
CA TYR A 69 0.66 -21.25 2.15
C TYR A 69 0.37 -19.88 2.76
N THR A 70 1.28 -19.38 3.58
CA THR A 70 1.27 -17.97 4.00
C THR A 70 1.99 -17.12 2.97
N GLY A 71 1.75 -15.81 3.00
CA GLY A 71 2.30 -14.87 2.03
C GLY A 71 3.83 -14.91 1.91
N SER A 72 4.55 -15.12 3.01
CA SER A 72 6.02 -15.24 3.01
C SER A 72 6.53 -16.45 2.22
N GLN A 73 5.72 -17.52 2.13
CA GLN A 73 6.08 -18.78 1.47
C GLN A 73 5.82 -18.76 -0.03
N LEU A 74 4.95 -17.87 -0.53
CA LEU A 74 4.49 -17.86 -1.93
C LEU A 74 5.65 -17.77 -2.93
N SER A 75 6.54 -16.80 -2.78
CA SER A 75 7.63 -16.55 -3.73
C SER A 75 8.67 -17.68 -3.81
N GLY A 76 8.72 -18.58 -2.82
CA GLY A 76 9.72 -19.65 -2.75
C GLY A 76 9.16 -21.07 -2.93
N HIS A 77 7.87 -21.29 -2.67
CA HIS A 77 7.25 -22.62 -2.66
C HIS A 77 6.19 -22.82 -3.74
N VAL A 78 5.75 -21.74 -4.38
CA VAL A 78 4.67 -21.76 -5.37
C VAL A 78 5.22 -21.24 -6.68
N ALA A 79 5.42 -22.15 -7.64
CA ALA A 79 5.81 -21.79 -9.00
C ALA A 79 4.64 -21.23 -9.83
N ASP A 80 3.41 -21.65 -9.51
CA ASP A 80 2.20 -21.23 -10.21
C ASP A 80 1.10 -20.83 -9.20
N CYS A 81 0.66 -19.57 -9.29
CA CYS A 81 -0.41 -19.02 -8.47
C CYS A 81 -1.79 -19.11 -9.14
N ASN A 82 -1.88 -19.70 -10.33
CA ASN A 82 -3.14 -19.89 -11.04
C ASN A 82 -4.11 -20.72 -10.20
N GLU A 83 -5.38 -20.33 -10.24
CA GLU A 83 -6.48 -21.03 -9.56
C GLU A 83 -6.32 -21.14 -8.02
N MET A 84 -5.40 -20.36 -7.42
CA MET A 84 -5.25 -20.29 -5.97
C MET A 84 -6.32 -19.39 -5.35
N ALA A 85 -6.91 -19.85 -4.25
CA ALA A 85 -7.84 -19.05 -3.46
C ALA A 85 -7.06 -18.23 -2.43
N PHE A 86 -7.09 -16.90 -2.58
CA PHE A 86 -6.45 -15.96 -1.65
C PHE A 86 -7.45 -15.45 -0.61
N ARG A 87 -7.10 -15.60 0.67
CA ARG A 87 -7.83 -15.02 1.80
C ARG A 87 -6.93 -14.03 2.53
N ARG A 88 -7.46 -12.83 2.76
CA ARG A 88 -6.73 -11.74 3.39
C ARG A 88 -7.34 -11.41 4.75
N PRO A 89 -6.53 -11.13 5.78
CA PRO A 89 -7.03 -10.77 7.10
C PRO A 89 -7.62 -9.35 7.16
N VAL A 90 -7.32 -8.53 6.14
CA VAL A 90 -7.70 -7.11 6.06
C VAL A 90 -8.87 -6.92 5.09
N GLU A 91 -9.93 -6.29 5.58
CA GLU A 91 -11.10 -5.88 4.79
C GLU A 91 -11.31 -4.37 4.88
N LYS A 92 -11.52 -3.72 3.72
CA LYS A 92 -11.67 -2.25 3.62
C LYS A 92 -10.54 -1.47 4.31
N GLY A 93 -9.35 -2.05 4.46
CA GLY A 93 -8.20 -1.45 5.15
C GLY A 93 -8.11 -1.73 6.65
N TYR A 94 -9.06 -2.47 7.23
CA TYR A 94 -9.07 -2.82 8.65
C TYR A 94 -8.79 -4.31 8.85
N ILE A 95 -8.02 -4.65 9.88
CA ILE A 95 -7.77 -6.05 10.27
C ILE A 95 -9.05 -6.57 10.92
N VAL A 96 -9.76 -7.47 10.23
CA VAL A 96 -11.02 -8.05 10.72
C VAL A 96 -10.87 -9.51 11.14
N ASN A 97 -9.87 -10.22 10.59
CA ASN A 97 -9.57 -11.60 10.95
C ASN A 97 -8.17 -11.70 11.57
N TRP A 98 -8.13 -11.60 12.90
CA TRP A 98 -6.90 -11.68 13.67
C TRP A 98 -6.30 -13.08 13.73
N GLU A 99 -7.09 -14.14 13.55
CA GLU A 99 -6.56 -15.51 13.48
C GLU A 99 -5.69 -15.68 12.23
N ALA A 100 -6.20 -15.24 11.07
CA ALA A 100 -5.45 -15.25 9.82
C ALA A 100 -4.27 -14.26 9.85
N GLN A 101 -4.43 -13.09 10.49
CA GLN A 101 -3.35 -12.12 10.65
C GLN A 101 -2.21 -12.69 11.51
N LYS A 102 -2.57 -13.35 12.61
CA LYS A 102 -1.62 -14.01 13.51
C LYS A 102 -0.83 -15.07 12.77
N GLU A 103 -1.49 -15.99 12.08
CA GLU A 103 -0.82 -17.03 11.27
C GLU A 103 0.14 -16.42 10.23
N THR A 104 -0.29 -15.34 9.57
CA THR A 104 0.54 -14.65 8.58
C THR A 104 1.77 -14.02 9.24
N TRP A 105 1.64 -13.40 10.41
CA TRP A 105 2.75 -12.79 11.13
C TRP A 105 3.71 -13.80 11.74
N GLU A 106 3.21 -14.88 12.35
CA GLU A 106 4.03 -16.00 12.87
C GLU A 106 5.01 -16.49 11.82
N HIS A 107 4.51 -16.80 10.63
CA HIS A 107 5.34 -17.28 9.52
C HIS A 107 6.17 -16.21 8.81
N SER A 108 5.88 -14.93 9.02
CA SER A 108 6.61 -13.85 8.35
C SER A 108 7.73 -13.29 9.22
N PHE A 109 7.49 -13.16 10.53
CA PHE A 109 8.30 -12.35 11.43
C PHE A 109 8.85 -13.11 12.63
N PHE A 110 8.19 -14.18 13.11
CA PHE A 110 8.52 -14.79 14.40
C PHE A 110 9.16 -16.19 14.28
N ASP A 111 8.68 -17.00 13.34
CA ASP A 111 9.11 -18.38 13.17
C ASP A 111 10.54 -18.49 12.59
N GLU A 112 11.36 -19.34 13.22
CA GLU A 112 12.78 -19.48 12.88
C GLU A 112 13.02 -20.07 11.49
N LYS A 113 12.11 -20.90 10.99
CA LYS A 113 12.27 -21.62 9.72
C LYS A 113 11.76 -20.82 8.54
N THR A 114 10.75 -19.98 8.76
CA THR A 114 10.00 -19.30 7.69
C THR A 114 10.26 -17.80 7.61
N ALA A 115 10.68 -17.15 8.71
CA ALA A 115 11.08 -15.74 8.66
C ALA A 115 12.34 -15.55 7.80
N ARG A 116 12.37 -14.47 7.00
CA ARG A 116 13.44 -14.19 6.02
C ARG A 116 14.74 -13.76 6.71
N GLY A 117 15.56 -14.73 7.10
CA GLY A 117 16.89 -14.47 7.66
C GLY A 117 16.87 -14.03 9.12
N LYS A 118 17.99 -14.22 9.83
CA LYS A 118 18.08 -13.96 11.27
C LYS A 118 17.90 -12.48 11.63
N ASP A 119 18.35 -11.57 10.76
CA ASP A 119 18.33 -10.13 11.03
C ASP A 119 16.94 -9.49 10.84
N PHE A 120 15.99 -10.23 10.25
CA PHE A 120 14.60 -9.79 10.05
C PHE A 120 13.63 -10.32 11.13
N ARG A 121 14.02 -11.43 11.78
CA ARG A 121 13.17 -12.14 12.72
C ARG A 121 13.08 -11.40 14.06
N VAL A 122 11.86 -11.31 14.60
CA VAL A 122 11.61 -10.87 15.98
C VAL A 122 11.63 -12.10 16.89
N ASP A 123 12.74 -12.32 17.59
CA ASP A 123 12.94 -13.45 18.50
C ASP A 123 12.52 -13.14 19.95
N ARG A 124 12.65 -11.88 20.35
CA ARG A 124 12.30 -11.36 21.69
C ARG A 124 11.37 -10.13 21.58
N PRO A 125 10.05 -10.33 21.39
CA PRO A 125 9.09 -9.22 21.37
C PRO A 125 9.17 -8.34 22.61
N GLU A 126 9.40 -8.92 23.79
CA GLU A 126 9.48 -8.23 25.08
C GLU A 126 10.62 -7.18 25.16
N ASP A 127 11.64 -7.29 24.30
CA ASP A 127 12.75 -6.34 24.17
C ASP A 127 12.67 -5.52 22.89
N THR A 128 11.50 -5.47 22.27
CA THR A 128 11.27 -4.78 21.00
C THR A 128 10.12 -3.79 21.15
N THR A 129 10.32 -2.59 20.61
CA THR A 129 9.23 -1.63 20.39
C THR A 129 8.56 -1.95 19.05
N LEU A 130 7.24 -2.15 19.03
CA LEU A 130 6.48 -2.31 17.78
C LEU A 130 5.87 -0.97 17.35
N VAL A 131 6.14 -0.54 16.13
CA VAL A 131 5.37 0.52 15.45
C VAL A 131 4.42 -0.14 14.45
N LEU A 132 3.12 -0.05 14.70
CA LEU A 132 2.07 -0.62 13.86
C LEU A 132 1.25 0.50 13.21
N THR A 133 1.09 0.43 11.90
CA THR A 133 0.20 1.32 11.17
C THR A 133 -1.21 0.75 11.07
N GLU A 134 -2.20 1.64 11.05
CA GLU A 134 -3.59 1.31 10.73
C GLU A 134 -4.20 2.31 9.74
N ALA A 135 -5.31 1.92 9.13
CA ALA A 135 -6.12 2.82 8.32
C ALA A 135 -6.87 3.84 9.21
N PRO A 136 -7.12 5.07 8.72
CA PRO A 136 -7.88 6.06 9.46
C PRO A 136 -9.28 5.58 9.87
N ASN A 137 -9.79 6.14 10.98
CA ASN A 137 -11.14 5.89 11.50
C ASN A 137 -11.46 4.41 11.76
N ALA A 138 -10.46 3.62 12.15
CA ALA A 138 -10.69 2.26 12.62
C ALA A 138 -11.64 2.25 13.82
N LEU A 139 -12.57 1.29 13.83
CA LEU A 139 -13.54 1.16 14.93
C LEU A 139 -12.80 0.86 16.25
N PRO A 140 -13.23 1.43 17.39
CA PRO A 140 -12.58 1.19 18.68
C PRO A 140 -12.49 -0.30 19.07
N SER A 141 -13.44 -1.13 18.63
CA SER A 141 -13.39 -2.58 18.85
C SER A 141 -12.25 -3.26 18.08
N LEU A 142 -11.98 -2.86 16.84
CA LEU A 142 -10.89 -3.39 16.03
C LEU A 142 -9.53 -2.93 16.58
N GLN A 143 -9.47 -1.68 17.04
CA GLN A 143 -8.31 -1.11 17.71
C GLN A 143 -8.00 -1.86 19.01
N ARG A 144 -9.02 -2.15 19.83
CA ARG A 144 -8.85 -2.97 21.05
C ARG A 144 -8.28 -4.35 20.74
N ASN A 145 -8.81 -5.04 19.73
CA ASN A 145 -8.29 -6.35 19.33
C ASN A 145 -6.81 -6.28 18.90
N ALA A 146 -6.40 -5.20 18.22
CA ALA A 146 -4.99 -4.96 17.88
C ALA A 146 -4.14 -4.81 19.14
N ASP A 147 -4.60 -3.98 20.07
CA ASP A 147 -3.87 -3.67 21.29
C ASP A 147 -3.72 -4.92 22.19
N GLU A 148 -4.79 -5.71 22.35
CA GLU A 148 -4.78 -7.00 23.07
C GLU A 148 -3.82 -8.00 22.40
N MET A 149 -3.88 -8.15 21.07
CA MET A 149 -3.02 -9.10 20.37
C MET A 149 -1.52 -8.72 20.51
N VAL A 150 -1.18 -7.44 20.35
CA VAL A 150 0.21 -6.98 20.47
C VAL A 150 0.73 -7.08 21.90
N MET A 151 -0.03 -6.63 22.89
CA MET A 151 0.46 -6.52 24.28
C MET A 151 0.28 -7.79 25.11
N GLU A 152 -0.75 -8.58 24.83
CA GLU A 152 -1.09 -9.78 25.62
C GLU A 152 -0.63 -11.06 24.92
N ALA A 153 -0.92 -11.22 23.62
CA ALA A 153 -0.59 -12.44 22.90
C ALA A 153 0.90 -12.50 22.48
N TRP A 154 1.43 -11.46 21.82
CA TRP A 154 2.85 -11.41 21.47
C TRP A 154 3.73 -10.82 22.57
N GLY A 155 3.18 -9.91 23.38
CA GLY A 155 3.88 -9.41 24.56
C GLY A 155 5.02 -8.44 24.26
N PHE A 156 4.87 -7.59 23.24
CA PHE A 156 5.88 -6.58 22.90
C PHE A 156 6.24 -5.68 24.09
N GLY A 157 7.50 -5.30 24.21
CA GLY A 157 7.99 -4.46 25.32
C GLY A 157 7.42 -3.04 25.29
N ALA A 158 7.21 -2.52 24.08
CA ALA A 158 6.55 -1.25 23.85
C ALA A 158 5.80 -1.25 22.51
N TYR A 159 4.85 -0.34 22.35
CA TYR A 159 3.91 -0.35 21.24
C TYR A 159 3.44 1.06 20.87
N SER A 160 3.47 1.38 19.58
CA SER A 160 2.88 2.59 19.00
C SER A 160 1.94 2.19 17.88
N ARG A 161 0.67 2.57 17.98
CA ARG A 161 -0.32 2.45 16.89
C ARG A 161 -0.65 3.82 16.33
N CYS A 162 -0.54 3.97 15.02
CA CYS A 162 -0.72 5.25 14.35
C CYS A 162 -1.33 5.10 12.95
N MET A 163 -1.85 6.20 12.39
CA MET A 163 -2.34 6.20 11.00
C MET A 163 -1.16 6.21 10.04
N GLY A 164 -1.05 5.21 9.16
CA GLY A 164 0.08 5.08 8.23
C GLY A 164 0.48 6.38 7.51
N PRO A 165 -0.46 7.11 6.86
CA PRO A 165 -0.15 8.31 6.10
C PRO A 165 0.62 9.39 6.86
N MET A 166 0.43 9.53 8.18
CA MET A 166 1.09 10.57 8.98
C MET A 166 2.61 10.39 9.07
N LEU A 167 3.08 9.14 8.94
CA LEU A 167 4.49 8.81 9.02
C LEU A 167 5.28 9.39 7.84
N ASN A 168 4.62 9.68 6.71
CA ASN A 168 5.28 10.29 5.56
C ASN A 168 5.80 11.71 5.84
N ALA A 169 5.30 12.39 6.88
CA ALA A 169 5.86 13.67 7.31
C ALA A 169 7.29 13.54 7.85
N TRP A 170 7.72 12.36 8.29
CA TRP A 170 9.09 12.11 8.78
C TRP A 170 10.09 11.84 7.66
N ASN A 171 9.62 11.74 6.41
CA ASN A 171 10.48 11.64 5.25
C ASN A 171 11.01 13.02 4.83
N GLU A 172 12.13 12.99 4.12
CA GLU A 172 12.73 14.18 3.52
C GLU A 172 11.91 14.57 2.30
N THR A 173 11.09 15.60 2.46
CA THR A 173 10.10 16.04 1.46
C THR A 173 10.49 17.35 0.80
N GLN A 174 11.35 18.18 1.39
CA GLN A 174 11.69 19.50 0.83
C GLN A 174 12.39 19.36 -0.52
N SER A 175 13.40 18.48 -0.58
CA SER A 175 14.10 18.18 -1.84
C SER A 175 13.17 17.64 -2.93
N LEU A 176 12.17 16.84 -2.56
CA LEU A 176 11.17 16.28 -3.48
C LEU A 176 10.29 17.38 -4.10
N PHE A 177 9.99 18.43 -3.34
CA PHE A 177 9.24 19.59 -3.82
C PHE A 177 10.12 20.69 -4.46
N GLY A 178 11.44 20.48 -4.50
CA GLY A 178 12.43 21.42 -5.06
C GLY A 178 12.80 22.56 -4.11
N ASP A 179 12.44 22.46 -2.84
CA ASP A 179 12.74 23.44 -1.80
C ASP A 179 14.14 23.19 -1.21
N PRO A 180 14.86 24.23 -0.77
CA PRO A 180 16.18 24.06 -0.17
C PRO A 180 16.09 23.29 1.15
N VAL A 181 16.89 22.23 1.28
CA VAL A 181 16.98 21.45 2.51
C VAL A 181 17.53 22.34 3.62
N SER A 182 16.68 22.65 4.59
CA SER A 182 17.00 23.56 5.70
C SER A 182 17.50 22.83 6.94
N GLN A 183 17.43 21.49 6.95
CA GLN A 183 17.90 20.67 8.06
C GLN A 183 19.41 20.50 8.01
N ASN A 184 20.08 20.82 9.12
CA ASN A 184 21.48 20.49 9.32
C ASN A 184 21.61 18.95 9.42
N PRO A 185 22.51 18.28 8.69
CA PRO A 185 22.65 16.82 8.69
C PRO A 185 22.80 16.18 10.08
N ASP A 186 23.35 16.91 11.05
CA ASP A 186 23.55 16.45 12.42
C ASP A 186 22.34 16.67 13.35
N SER A 187 21.27 17.32 12.86
CA SER A 187 20.07 17.55 13.67
C SER A 187 19.17 16.32 13.71
N PRO A 188 18.48 16.07 14.84
CA PRO A 188 17.48 15.01 14.92
C PRO A 188 16.42 15.19 13.84
N VAL A 189 15.99 14.09 13.22
CA VAL A 189 14.93 14.12 12.20
C VAL A 189 13.68 14.75 12.79
N SER A 190 13.13 15.72 12.08
CA SER A 190 11.89 16.41 12.44
C SER A 190 10.87 16.29 11.32
N PRO A 191 9.57 16.21 11.64
CA PRO A 191 8.55 16.04 10.62
C PRO A 191 8.34 17.34 9.83
N ALA A 192 7.96 17.19 8.56
CA ALA A 192 7.48 18.29 7.74
C ALA A 192 6.36 19.06 8.46
N GLU A 193 6.42 20.39 8.40
CA GLU A 193 5.46 21.23 9.09
C GLU A 193 4.05 21.10 8.51
N CYS A 194 3.93 20.98 7.19
CA CYS A 194 2.65 20.89 6.50
C CYS A 194 2.77 19.98 5.27
N LEU A 195 2.00 18.89 5.26
CA LEU A 195 2.03 17.88 4.20
C LEU A 195 0.62 17.35 3.97
N LEU A 196 0.15 17.34 2.72
CA LEU A 196 -1.12 16.70 2.36
C LEU A 196 -0.84 15.34 1.72
N VAL A 197 -1.09 14.25 2.44
CA VAL A 197 -0.78 12.90 1.96
C VAL A 197 -1.99 12.28 1.28
N VAL A 198 -1.84 11.92 0.01
CA VAL A 198 -2.80 11.13 -0.76
C VAL A 198 -2.28 9.69 -0.83
N ASP A 199 -2.77 8.81 0.05
CA ASP A 199 -2.39 7.39 0.06
C ASP A 199 -3.39 6.59 -0.76
N SER A 200 -3.02 6.20 -1.98
CA SER A 200 -3.83 5.38 -2.87
C SER A 200 -3.36 3.93 -2.85
N GLY A 201 -3.93 3.16 -1.92
CA GLY A 201 -3.55 1.78 -1.64
C GLY A 201 -4.45 0.72 -2.29
N TYR A 202 -4.32 -0.51 -1.81
CA TYR A 202 -5.08 -1.65 -2.33
C TYR A 202 -6.57 -1.60 -1.96
N SER A 203 -6.91 -1.26 -0.72
CA SER A 203 -8.30 -1.33 -0.26
C SER A 203 -9.11 -0.07 -0.51
N HIS A 204 -8.46 1.10 -0.45
CA HIS A 204 -9.10 2.41 -0.50
C HIS A 204 -8.03 3.48 -0.77
N THR A 205 -8.46 4.71 -0.99
CA THR A 205 -7.60 5.90 -1.10
C THR A 205 -7.94 6.88 0.02
N THR A 206 -6.94 7.46 0.69
CA THR A 206 -7.15 8.47 1.73
C THR A 206 -6.47 9.78 1.39
N VAL A 207 -7.06 10.89 1.84
CA VAL A 207 -6.42 12.20 1.91
C VAL A 207 -6.25 12.54 3.38
N THR A 208 -5.00 12.68 3.81
CA THR A 208 -4.62 12.93 5.20
C THR A 208 -3.80 14.22 5.28
N PRO A 209 -4.40 15.33 5.73
CA PRO A 209 -3.65 16.54 6.05
C PRO A 209 -2.83 16.32 7.33
N VAL A 210 -1.52 16.51 7.24
CA VAL A 210 -0.57 16.34 8.33
C VAL A 210 0.07 17.68 8.65
N TYR A 211 0.00 18.09 9.91
CA TYR A 211 0.61 19.30 10.42
C TYR A 211 1.53 18.96 11.59
N LYS A 212 2.82 19.31 11.48
CA LYS A 212 3.87 19.03 12.49
C LYS A 212 3.89 17.56 12.92
N GLY A 213 3.83 16.66 11.95
CA GLY A 213 3.82 15.21 12.19
C GLY A 213 2.51 14.64 12.76
N GLN A 214 1.47 15.45 12.95
CA GLN A 214 0.15 15.01 13.43
C GLN A 214 -0.91 15.13 12.34
N ALA A 215 -1.77 14.12 12.22
CA ALA A 215 -2.86 14.18 11.28
C ALA A 215 -4.01 15.06 11.81
N LEU A 216 -4.49 15.97 10.96
CA LEU A 216 -5.67 16.80 11.25
C LEU A 216 -6.93 15.98 10.98
N GLN A 217 -7.37 15.21 11.99
CA GLN A 217 -8.47 14.24 11.90
C GLN A 217 -9.72 14.76 11.18
N ARG A 218 -10.14 16.01 11.46
CA ARG A 218 -11.31 16.63 10.82
C ARG A 218 -11.18 16.72 9.30
N GLY A 219 -9.97 16.91 8.79
CA GLY A 219 -9.66 16.99 7.37
C GLY A 219 -9.45 15.64 6.71
N VAL A 220 -9.39 14.51 7.43
CA VAL A 220 -9.18 13.21 6.79
C VAL A 220 -10.39 12.87 5.90
N ARG A 221 -10.11 12.47 4.65
CA ARG A 221 -11.11 12.00 3.69
C ARG A 221 -10.71 10.64 3.16
N ARG A 222 -11.72 9.88 2.75
CA ARG A 222 -11.55 8.52 2.24
C ARG A 222 -12.45 8.31 1.04
N LEU A 223 -11.86 7.80 -0.03
CA LEU A 223 -12.53 7.24 -1.19
C LEU A 223 -12.46 5.71 -1.05
N ASP A 224 -13.60 5.02 -1.11
CA ASP A 224 -13.67 3.56 -0.94
C ASP A 224 -13.26 2.79 -2.20
N ILE A 225 -12.38 3.38 -3.01
CA ILE A 225 -11.79 2.81 -4.20
C ILE A 225 -10.28 2.70 -4.01
N GLY A 226 -9.75 1.54 -4.38
CA GLY A 226 -8.32 1.23 -4.35
C GLY A 226 -8.01 0.11 -5.34
N GLY A 227 -6.79 -0.41 -5.33
CA GLY A 227 -6.32 -1.39 -6.31
C GLY A 227 -7.20 -2.65 -6.43
N LYS A 228 -7.84 -3.11 -5.34
CA LYS A 228 -8.79 -4.23 -5.36
C LYS A 228 -9.98 -3.94 -6.28
N HIS A 229 -10.52 -2.73 -6.21
CA HIS A 229 -11.67 -2.32 -7.00
C HIS A 229 -11.29 -2.21 -8.47
N LEU A 230 -10.10 -1.67 -8.78
CA LEU A 230 -9.56 -1.64 -10.13
C LEU A 230 -9.42 -3.05 -10.72
N THR A 231 -8.80 -3.97 -9.98
CA THR A 231 -8.61 -5.37 -10.41
C THR A 231 -9.95 -6.06 -10.63
N ASN A 232 -10.91 -5.89 -9.71
CA ASN A 232 -12.24 -6.48 -9.86
C ASN A 232 -13.00 -5.92 -11.07
N TYR A 233 -12.94 -4.61 -11.28
CA TYR A 233 -13.61 -3.97 -12.40
C TYR A 233 -13.01 -4.40 -13.75
N LEU A 234 -11.68 -4.44 -13.86
CA LEU A 234 -11.01 -4.97 -15.05
C LEU A 234 -11.40 -6.43 -15.31
N LYS A 235 -11.43 -7.25 -14.25
CA LYS A 235 -11.82 -8.65 -14.31
C LYS A 235 -13.24 -8.84 -14.84
N GLU A 236 -14.20 -8.04 -14.38
CA GLU A 236 -15.57 -8.05 -14.88
C GLU A 236 -15.62 -7.69 -16.37
N ILE A 237 -14.95 -6.61 -16.79
CA ILE A 237 -14.93 -6.15 -18.19
C ILE A 237 -14.33 -7.23 -19.11
N VAL A 238 -13.17 -7.78 -18.75
CA VAL A 238 -12.48 -8.80 -19.55
C VAL A 238 -13.32 -10.08 -19.61
N SER A 239 -13.92 -10.49 -18.50
CA SER A 239 -14.75 -11.70 -18.43
C SER A 239 -16.02 -11.63 -19.28
N MET A 240 -16.59 -10.44 -19.44
CA MET A 240 -17.75 -10.25 -20.33
C MET A 240 -17.37 -10.22 -21.82
N ARG A 241 -16.15 -9.80 -22.15
CA ARG A 241 -15.75 -9.53 -23.55
C ARG A 241 -14.90 -10.61 -24.19
N GLN A 242 -14.12 -11.35 -23.40
CA GLN A 242 -13.07 -12.25 -23.90
C GLN A 242 -13.08 -13.59 -23.16
N TYR A 243 -12.15 -13.78 -22.22
CA TYR A 243 -11.97 -15.00 -21.43
C TYR A 243 -12.60 -14.82 -20.06
N ASN A 244 -13.22 -15.86 -19.52
CA ASN A 244 -13.71 -15.83 -18.14
C ASN A 244 -12.51 -15.81 -17.16
N MET A 245 -12.26 -14.65 -16.56
CA MET A 245 -11.16 -14.42 -15.62
C MET A 245 -11.67 -14.24 -14.18
N VAL A 246 -12.92 -14.59 -13.87
CA VAL A 246 -13.57 -14.33 -12.58
C VAL A 246 -12.79 -14.90 -11.39
N ASP A 247 -12.22 -16.09 -11.55
CA ASP A 247 -11.43 -16.77 -10.51
C ASP A 247 -9.92 -16.42 -10.59
N GLU A 248 -9.48 -15.80 -11.69
CA GLU A 248 -8.07 -15.49 -11.97
C GLU A 248 -7.66 -14.10 -11.45
N THR A 249 -7.95 -13.83 -10.18
CA THR A 249 -7.73 -12.49 -9.58
C THR A 249 -6.25 -12.11 -9.52
N TYR A 250 -5.35 -13.08 -9.31
CA TYR A 250 -3.91 -12.83 -9.31
C TYR A 250 -3.42 -12.38 -10.69
N ILE A 251 -3.76 -13.13 -11.74
CA ILE A 251 -3.39 -12.80 -13.13
C ILE A 251 -3.96 -11.43 -13.52
N MET A 252 -5.23 -11.16 -13.19
CA MET A 252 -5.83 -9.86 -13.53
C MET A 252 -5.17 -8.68 -12.81
N ASN A 253 -4.58 -8.90 -11.63
CA ASN A 253 -3.79 -7.87 -10.97
C ASN A 253 -2.50 -7.58 -11.74
N GLU A 254 -1.78 -8.61 -12.19
CA GLU A 254 -0.58 -8.48 -13.02
C GLU A 254 -0.89 -7.79 -14.36
N VAL A 255 -1.99 -8.18 -15.02
CA VAL A 255 -2.46 -7.53 -16.25
C VAL A 255 -2.71 -6.05 -15.99
N LYS A 256 -3.46 -5.70 -14.94
CA LYS A 256 -3.74 -4.31 -14.56
C LYS A 256 -2.44 -3.52 -14.35
N GLU A 257 -1.48 -4.05 -13.60
CA GLU A 257 -0.20 -3.37 -13.33
C GLU A 257 0.65 -3.21 -14.58
N ALA A 258 0.57 -4.14 -15.54
CA ALA A 258 1.31 -4.06 -16.79
C ALA A 258 0.71 -3.11 -17.84
N VAL A 259 -0.63 -3.02 -17.91
CA VAL A 259 -1.30 -2.34 -19.04
C VAL A 259 -2.00 -1.04 -18.70
N ALA A 260 -2.41 -0.83 -17.44
CA ALA A 260 -3.25 0.31 -17.08
C ALA A 260 -2.48 1.62 -17.09
N PHE A 261 -3.15 2.71 -17.44
CA PHE A 261 -2.63 4.07 -17.38
C PHE A 261 -3.76 5.06 -17.13
N VAL A 262 -3.46 6.20 -16.50
CA VAL A 262 -4.40 7.30 -16.34
C VAL A 262 -4.30 8.21 -17.56
N SER A 263 -5.43 8.47 -18.23
CA SER A 263 -5.47 9.35 -19.39
C SER A 263 -5.51 10.83 -18.97
N ASN A 264 -4.81 11.68 -19.72
CA ASN A 264 -4.88 13.14 -19.60
C ASN A 264 -5.99 13.75 -20.48
N ASP A 265 -6.47 13.01 -21.49
CA ASP A 265 -7.56 13.41 -22.38
C ASP A 265 -8.44 12.18 -22.65
N PHE A 266 -9.33 11.93 -21.69
CA PHE A 266 -10.19 10.76 -21.69
C PHE A 266 -11.08 10.69 -22.94
N GLY A 267 -11.58 11.84 -23.40
CA GLY A 267 -12.44 11.94 -24.58
C GLY A 267 -11.72 11.50 -25.85
N ASN A 268 -10.52 12.04 -26.09
CA ASN A 268 -9.70 11.67 -27.25
C ASN A 268 -9.27 10.20 -27.22
N ASP A 269 -8.82 9.68 -26.07
CA ASP A 269 -8.44 8.26 -25.96
C ASP A 269 -9.66 7.33 -26.16
N MET A 270 -10.85 7.77 -25.78
CA MET A 270 -12.08 7.05 -26.08
C MET A 270 -12.41 7.05 -27.59
N GLU A 271 -12.29 8.20 -28.26
CA GLU A 271 -12.50 8.27 -29.72
C GLU A 271 -11.52 7.41 -30.51
N ARG A 272 -10.25 7.36 -30.07
CA ARG A 272 -9.18 6.53 -30.65
C ARG A 272 -9.47 5.04 -30.54
N THR A 273 -10.07 4.60 -29.45
CA THR A 273 -10.40 3.18 -29.23
C THR A 273 -11.78 2.78 -29.76
N TRP A 274 -12.57 3.74 -30.24
CA TRP A 274 -13.88 3.46 -30.83
C TRP A 274 -13.76 2.83 -32.23
N LYS A 275 -14.11 1.54 -32.31
CA LYS A 275 -14.17 0.75 -33.57
C LYS A 275 -15.07 1.33 -34.67
N GLY A 276 -15.98 2.26 -34.36
CA GLY A 276 -16.86 2.93 -35.33
C GLY A 276 -16.12 3.93 -36.23
N ASN A 277 -14.97 4.43 -35.79
CA ASN A 277 -14.15 5.39 -36.53
C ASN A 277 -13.15 4.75 -37.50
N ARG A 278 -13.16 3.42 -37.66
CA ARG A 278 -12.20 2.70 -38.52
C ARG A 278 -12.47 2.99 -40.00
N LYS A 279 -11.81 4.00 -40.55
CA LYS A 279 -11.82 4.30 -41.99
C LYS A 279 -10.87 3.37 -42.73
N ARG A 280 -11.34 2.77 -43.82
CA ARG A 280 -10.56 1.82 -44.64
C ARG A 280 -9.33 2.54 -45.23
N GLY A 281 -8.13 2.08 -44.90
CA GLY A 281 -6.86 2.61 -45.41
C GLY A 281 -6.16 3.65 -44.52
N GLN A 282 -6.67 3.96 -43.33
CA GLN A 282 -5.98 4.81 -42.34
C GLN A 282 -5.26 3.94 -41.28
N PRO A 283 -4.24 4.49 -40.58
CA PRO A 283 -3.63 3.85 -39.41
C PRO A 283 -4.71 3.48 -38.40
N ASP A 284 -4.50 2.40 -37.65
CA ASP A 284 -5.49 1.96 -36.66
C ASP A 284 -5.66 3.07 -35.63
N PRO A 285 -6.87 3.64 -35.43
CA PRO A 285 -7.04 4.74 -34.47
C PRO A 285 -6.65 4.35 -33.04
N GLY A 286 -6.63 3.04 -32.73
CA GLY A 286 -6.16 2.49 -31.47
C GLY A 286 -4.65 2.28 -31.36
N GLU A 287 -3.84 2.71 -32.36
CA GLU A 287 -2.38 2.58 -32.33
C GLU A 287 -1.81 3.31 -31.09
N GLY A 288 -1.05 2.57 -30.29
CA GLY A 288 -0.50 3.02 -29.00
C GLY A 288 -1.43 2.84 -27.78
N VAL A 289 -2.74 2.67 -27.99
CA VAL A 289 -3.72 2.46 -26.90
C VAL A 289 -4.15 0.99 -26.78
N VAL A 290 -4.29 0.27 -27.89
CA VAL A 290 -4.63 -1.16 -27.83
C VAL A 290 -3.35 -1.98 -27.72
N VAL A 291 -3.32 -2.92 -26.78
CA VAL A 291 -2.17 -3.82 -26.53
C VAL A 291 -2.62 -5.26 -26.42
N ASP A 292 -1.69 -6.17 -26.70
CA ASP A 292 -1.85 -7.58 -26.44
C ASP A 292 -1.11 -7.92 -25.13
N TYR A 293 -1.81 -8.54 -24.18
CA TYR A 293 -1.18 -9.15 -23.01
C TYR A 293 -1.14 -10.66 -23.20
N VAL A 294 0.06 -11.22 -23.31
CA VAL A 294 0.27 -12.67 -23.36
C VAL A 294 0.15 -13.22 -21.95
N LEU A 295 -0.80 -14.13 -21.74
CA LEU A 295 -1.01 -14.79 -20.45
C LEU A 295 0.21 -15.65 -20.09
N PRO A 296 0.55 -15.76 -18.79
CA PRO A 296 1.63 -16.62 -18.36
C PRO A 296 1.34 -18.08 -18.74
N ASP A 297 2.39 -18.81 -19.14
CA ASP A 297 2.33 -20.25 -19.38
C ASP A 297 3.10 -20.97 -18.26
N PRO A 298 2.39 -21.59 -17.29
CA PRO A 298 3.01 -22.30 -16.19
C PRO A 298 3.87 -23.49 -16.62
N ASN A 299 3.50 -24.15 -17.73
CA ASN A 299 4.21 -25.33 -18.21
C ASN A 299 5.56 -24.95 -18.84
N ALA A 300 5.62 -23.78 -19.49
CA ALA A 300 6.83 -23.24 -20.08
C ALA A 300 7.66 -22.35 -19.14
N GLY A 301 7.16 -22.08 -17.92
CA GLY A 301 7.79 -21.16 -16.97
C GLY A 301 7.88 -19.72 -17.51
N LYS A 302 6.96 -19.32 -18.39
CA LYS A 302 6.96 -18.00 -19.03
C LYS A 302 6.04 -17.07 -18.28
N ALA A 303 6.60 -15.97 -17.76
CA ALA A 303 5.82 -14.89 -17.19
C ALA A 303 4.96 -14.20 -18.28
N GLY A 304 3.82 -13.66 -17.86
CA GLY A 304 2.97 -12.85 -18.75
C GLY A 304 3.66 -11.53 -19.10
N PHE A 305 3.36 -11.00 -20.28
CA PHE A 305 3.96 -9.74 -20.73
C PHE A 305 3.06 -9.00 -21.73
N MET A 306 3.20 -7.67 -21.76
CA MET A 306 2.51 -6.79 -22.70
C MET A 306 3.34 -6.60 -23.98
N ARG A 307 2.67 -6.54 -25.13
CA ARG A 307 3.24 -6.13 -26.42
C ARG A 307 2.27 -5.24 -27.22
N PRO A 308 2.75 -4.46 -28.20
CA PRO A 308 1.87 -3.75 -29.13
C PRO A 308 0.89 -4.70 -29.83
N HIS A 309 -0.35 -4.27 -30.00
CA HIS A 309 -1.39 -5.08 -30.65
C HIS A 309 -1.06 -5.36 -32.12
N ASP A 310 -1.03 -6.64 -32.51
CA ASP A 310 -0.95 -7.04 -33.93
C ASP A 310 -2.30 -7.64 -34.39
N PRO A 311 -3.15 -6.88 -35.12
CA PRO A 311 -4.45 -7.36 -35.56
C PRO A 311 -4.36 -8.54 -36.55
N LEU A 312 -3.19 -8.76 -37.17
CA LEU A 312 -2.95 -9.87 -38.09
C LEU A 312 -2.52 -11.14 -37.36
N MET A 313 -2.19 -11.10 -36.07
CA MET A 313 -1.85 -12.29 -35.27
C MET A 313 -2.96 -13.34 -35.31
N ASN A 314 -4.22 -12.94 -35.17
CA ASN A 314 -5.37 -13.88 -35.23
C ASN A 314 -5.56 -14.49 -36.62
N ALA A 315 -5.12 -13.80 -37.68
CA ALA A 315 -5.10 -14.35 -39.05
C ALA A 315 -3.90 -15.29 -39.26
N LYS A 316 -2.73 -14.96 -38.69
CA LYS A 316 -1.53 -15.80 -38.67
C LYS A 316 -1.75 -17.09 -37.87
N LYS A 317 -2.39 -17.03 -36.69
CA LYS A 317 -2.79 -18.17 -35.84
C LYS A 317 -3.74 -19.11 -36.60
N ARG A 318 -4.78 -18.57 -37.25
CA ARG A 318 -5.69 -19.37 -38.10
C ARG A 318 -4.97 -20.05 -39.27
N LYS A 319 -4.02 -19.38 -39.94
CA LYS A 319 -3.21 -19.99 -41.00
C LYS A 319 -2.26 -21.09 -40.48
N SER A 320 -1.67 -20.89 -39.30
CA SER A 320 -0.77 -21.86 -38.65
C SER A 320 -1.47 -23.14 -38.22
N VAL A 321 -2.71 -23.05 -37.73
CA VAL A 321 -3.52 -24.23 -37.35
C VAL A 321 -3.90 -25.07 -38.57
N LEU A 322 -4.02 -24.44 -39.75
CA LEU A 322 -4.32 -25.12 -41.01
C LEU A 322 -3.11 -25.85 -41.64
N SER A 323 -1.87 -25.59 -41.18
CA SER A 323 -0.63 -26.13 -41.76
C SER A 323 -0.11 -27.44 -41.14
N GLY A 324 -0.90 -28.12 -40.28
CA GLY A 324 -0.59 -29.46 -39.78
C GLY A 324 0.31 -29.54 -38.53
N PRO A 325 0.43 -30.72 -37.91
CA PRO A 325 0.82 -30.92 -36.50
C PRO A 325 2.32 -30.74 -36.17
N ASN A 326 3.16 -30.34 -37.14
CA ASN A 326 4.62 -30.18 -36.94
C ASN A 326 5.07 -28.71 -36.78
N SER A 327 4.15 -27.76 -36.60
CA SER A 327 4.52 -26.42 -36.14
C SER A 327 4.40 -26.41 -34.61
N GLU A 328 5.50 -26.20 -33.90
CA GLU A 328 5.54 -25.88 -32.45
C GLU A 328 4.89 -24.51 -32.17
N ALA A 329 3.68 -24.28 -32.66
CA ALA A 329 2.87 -23.16 -32.25
C ALA A 329 2.26 -23.51 -30.89
N LEU A 330 3.05 -23.37 -29.81
CA LEU A 330 2.49 -23.12 -28.49
C LEU A 330 1.57 -21.92 -28.65
N SER A 331 0.27 -22.19 -28.69
CA SER A 331 -0.73 -21.16 -28.90
C SER A 331 -0.72 -20.25 -27.68
N GLU A 332 -0.05 -19.10 -27.81
CA GLU A 332 -0.13 -18.05 -26.79
C GLU A 332 -1.60 -17.69 -26.60
N ASP A 333 -2.06 -17.72 -25.35
CA ASP A 333 -3.32 -17.12 -24.95
C ASP A 333 -3.09 -15.65 -24.68
N VAL A 334 -3.92 -14.81 -25.32
CA VAL A 334 -3.69 -13.37 -25.40
C VAL A 334 -4.98 -12.66 -25.05
N LEU A 335 -4.89 -11.72 -24.11
CA LEU A 335 -5.92 -10.72 -23.86
C LEU A 335 -5.64 -9.50 -24.73
N VAL A 336 -6.65 -8.99 -25.42
CA VAL A 336 -6.53 -7.75 -26.23
C VAL A 336 -7.13 -6.60 -25.43
N LEU A 337 -6.30 -5.73 -24.85
CA LEU A 337 -6.76 -4.68 -23.96
C LEU A 337 -6.82 -3.34 -24.70
N GLY A 338 -7.99 -2.71 -24.72
CA GLY A 338 -8.23 -1.42 -25.36
C GLY A 338 -8.56 -0.32 -24.36
N ASN A 339 -9.83 0.12 -24.36
CA ASN A 339 -10.26 1.24 -23.53
C ASN A 339 -10.22 0.96 -22.03
N GLU A 340 -10.36 -0.30 -21.63
CA GLU A 340 -10.26 -0.75 -20.25
C GLU A 340 -8.93 -0.38 -19.57
N ARG A 341 -7.86 -0.12 -20.34
CA ARG A 341 -6.58 0.32 -19.82
C ARG A 341 -6.65 1.66 -19.10
N PHE A 342 -7.53 2.56 -19.54
CA PHE A 342 -7.69 3.89 -18.94
C PHE A 342 -9.07 4.11 -18.32
N THR A 343 -10.12 3.41 -18.76
CA THR A 343 -11.44 3.51 -18.11
C THR A 343 -11.46 2.84 -16.73
N VAL A 344 -10.63 1.80 -16.50
CA VAL A 344 -10.54 1.17 -15.18
C VAL A 344 -9.93 2.12 -14.15
N PRO A 345 -8.72 2.71 -14.34
CA PRO A 345 -8.17 3.65 -13.39
C PRO A 345 -8.94 4.98 -13.30
N GLU A 346 -9.75 5.34 -14.32
CA GLU A 346 -10.60 6.55 -14.28
C GLU A 346 -11.56 6.56 -13.09
N ILE A 347 -12.00 5.41 -12.56
CA ILE A 347 -12.91 5.37 -11.40
C ILE A 347 -12.30 5.98 -10.13
N LEU A 348 -10.99 6.23 -10.08
CA LEU A 348 -10.35 6.99 -8.99
C LEU A 348 -10.62 8.50 -9.10
N PHE A 349 -10.80 9.01 -10.32
CA PHE A 349 -11.06 10.42 -10.63
C PHE A 349 -12.56 10.68 -10.83
N THR A 350 -13.28 9.71 -11.39
CA THR A 350 -14.72 9.79 -11.67
C THR A 350 -15.46 8.53 -11.14
N PRO A 351 -15.60 8.35 -9.81
CA PRO A 351 -16.27 7.16 -9.23
C PRO A 351 -17.72 6.96 -9.66
N SER A 352 -18.41 8.05 -10.05
CA SER A 352 -19.81 8.02 -10.47
C SER A 352 -20.08 7.14 -11.69
N ASP A 353 -19.06 6.87 -12.50
CA ASP A 353 -19.17 6.04 -13.72
C ASP A 353 -19.52 4.59 -13.42
N ILE A 354 -19.25 4.13 -12.19
CA ILE A 354 -19.63 2.80 -11.69
C ILE A 354 -20.72 2.90 -10.61
N GLU A 355 -21.54 3.95 -10.68
CA GLU A 355 -22.65 4.23 -9.76
C GLU A 355 -22.24 4.43 -8.28
N MET A 356 -20.94 4.62 -8.02
CA MET A 356 -20.44 4.95 -6.69
C MET A 356 -20.67 6.44 -6.41
N LYS A 357 -21.48 6.73 -5.38
CA LYS A 357 -21.80 8.09 -4.94
C LYS A 357 -20.68 8.68 -4.05
N GLN A 358 -19.45 8.71 -4.57
CA GLN A 358 -18.29 9.35 -3.94
C GLN A 358 -17.62 10.29 -4.94
N ALA A 359 -16.97 11.33 -4.43
CA ALA A 359 -16.20 12.25 -5.24
C ALA A 359 -14.83 11.65 -5.58
N GLY A 360 -14.24 12.06 -6.71
CA GLY A 360 -12.90 11.65 -7.12
C GLY A 360 -11.79 12.24 -6.25
N ILE A 361 -10.56 11.78 -6.47
CA ILE A 361 -9.37 12.22 -5.70
C ILE A 361 -9.21 13.75 -5.62
N PRO A 362 -9.30 14.53 -6.71
CA PRO A 362 -9.13 15.98 -6.63
C PRO A 362 -10.20 16.66 -5.75
N ASP A 363 -11.46 16.24 -5.89
CA ASP A 363 -12.56 16.80 -5.13
C ASP A 363 -12.47 16.45 -3.65
N ILE A 364 -12.11 15.21 -3.29
CA ILE A 364 -11.93 14.85 -1.87
C ILE A 364 -10.75 15.60 -1.23
N ILE A 365 -9.75 16.01 -2.02
CA ILE A 365 -8.69 16.92 -1.56
C ILE A 365 -9.29 18.28 -1.18
N LEU A 366 -10.09 18.90 -2.05
CA LEU A 366 -10.72 20.17 -1.70
C LEU A 366 -11.73 20.04 -0.54
N GLN A 367 -12.47 18.93 -0.46
CA GLN A 367 -13.35 18.63 0.68
C GLN A 367 -12.57 18.44 2.00
N SER A 368 -11.33 17.94 1.92
CA SER A 368 -10.41 17.86 3.06
C SER A 368 -10.02 19.26 3.53
N LEU A 369 -9.62 20.13 2.61
CA LEU A 369 -9.20 21.49 2.92
C LEU A 369 -10.35 22.38 3.39
N SER A 370 -11.57 22.21 2.87
CA SER A 370 -12.72 23.08 3.18
C SER A 370 -13.13 23.10 4.66
N VAL A 371 -12.74 22.08 5.44
CA VAL A 371 -12.99 22.02 6.89
C VAL A 371 -11.80 22.45 7.74
N LEU A 372 -10.69 22.82 7.12
CA LEU A 372 -9.48 23.33 7.75
C LEU A 372 -9.39 24.86 7.63
N PRO A 373 -8.64 25.54 8.51
CA PRO A 373 -8.41 26.98 8.42
C PRO A 373 -7.84 27.40 7.05
N LEU A 374 -8.42 28.44 6.44
CA LEU A 374 -8.05 28.96 5.11
C LEU A 374 -6.55 29.27 5.00
N GLY A 375 -5.92 29.76 6.08
CA GLY A 375 -4.49 30.08 6.10
C GLY A 375 -3.56 28.89 5.88
N LEU A 376 -4.03 27.65 6.05
CA LEU A 376 -3.24 26.44 5.81
C LEU A 376 -3.35 25.93 4.36
N HIS A 377 -4.37 26.37 3.60
CA HIS A 377 -4.67 25.82 2.28
C HIS A 377 -3.51 26.00 1.28
N PRO A 378 -2.87 27.18 1.17
CA PRO A 378 -1.76 27.34 0.22
C PRO A 378 -0.59 26.40 0.54
N SER A 379 -0.32 26.17 1.82
CA SER A 379 0.77 25.29 2.26
C SER A 379 0.46 23.81 1.97
N PHE A 380 -0.77 23.34 2.21
CA PHE A 380 -1.15 21.98 1.87
C PHE A 380 -1.16 21.72 0.36
N LEU A 381 -1.68 22.66 -0.45
CA LEU A 381 -1.71 22.53 -1.91
C LEU A 381 -0.30 22.58 -2.52
N ALA A 382 0.62 23.33 -1.91
CA ALA A 382 2.01 23.35 -2.33
C ALA A 382 2.76 22.06 -1.95
N ASN A 383 2.22 21.22 -1.06
CA ASN A 383 2.91 20.05 -0.52
C ASN A 383 2.02 18.79 -0.59
N VAL A 384 1.49 18.48 -1.77
CA VAL A 384 0.70 17.27 -2.00
C VAL A 384 1.63 16.10 -2.30
N LEU A 385 1.69 15.14 -1.38
CA LEU A 385 2.49 13.92 -1.51
C LEU A 385 1.57 12.74 -1.81
N VAL A 386 1.81 12.04 -2.91
CA VAL A 386 1.08 10.83 -3.28
C VAL A 386 1.93 9.61 -2.95
N VAL A 387 1.35 8.65 -2.24
CA VAL A 387 1.97 7.37 -1.88
C VAL A 387 1.01 6.20 -2.17
N GLY A 388 1.47 4.97 -1.98
CA GLY A 388 0.68 3.76 -2.20
C GLY A 388 0.81 3.20 -3.62
N GLY A 389 0.33 1.97 -3.82
CA GLY A 389 0.56 1.21 -5.04
C GLY A 389 -0.08 1.80 -6.30
N ASN A 390 -1.25 2.44 -6.19
CA ASN A 390 -1.91 3.00 -7.39
C ASN A 390 -1.22 4.27 -7.90
N SER A 391 -0.37 4.91 -7.09
CA SER A 391 0.45 6.05 -7.54
C SER A 391 1.46 5.68 -8.63
N LEU A 392 1.75 4.38 -8.80
CA LEU A 392 2.62 3.85 -9.85
C LEU A 392 1.94 3.74 -11.21
N ILE A 393 0.63 3.97 -11.30
CA ILE A 393 -0.08 3.94 -12.58
C ILE A 393 0.42 5.13 -13.42
N PRO A 394 0.94 4.89 -14.65
CA PRO A 394 1.45 5.97 -15.50
C PRO A 394 0.39 7.05 -15.74
N GLY A 395 0.77 8.33 -15.67
CA GLY A 395 -0.13 9.47 -15.85
C GLY A 395 -0.89 9.91 -14.60
N PHE A 396 -0.82 9.16 -13.48
CA PHE A 396 -1.57 9.46 -12.26
C PHE A 396 -1.20 10.84 -11.69
N MET A 397 0.10 11.14 -11.64
CA MET A 397 0.61 12.37 -11.03
C MET A 397 0.26 13.59 -11.86
N GLU A 398 0.46 13.50 -13.18
CA GLU A 398 0.18 14.57 -14.14
C GLU A 398 -1.30 14.91 -14.19
N ARG A 399 -2.16 13.88 -14.22
CA ARG A 399 -3.62 14.04 -14.18
C ARG A 399 -4.06 14.73 -12.89
N LEU A 400 -3.59 14.23 -11.74
CA LEU A 400 -3.97 14.79 -10.44
C LEU A 400 -3.50 16.24 -10.28
N GLU A 401 -2.26 16.57 -10.67
CA GLU A 401 -1.76 17.95 -10.62
C GLU A 401 -2.59 18.87 -11.53
N THR A 402 -2.91 18.41 -12.74
CA THR A 402 -3.71 19.18 -13.71
C THR A 402 -5.11 19.46 -13.20
N GLU A 403 -5.84 18.44 -12.73
CA GLU A 403 -7.20 18.62 -12.23
C GLU A 403 -7.23 19.44 -10.94
N LEU A 404 -6.32 19.17 -10.00
CA LEU A 404 -6.25 19.92 -8.75
C LEU A 404 -5.95 21.40 -9.02
N ARG A 405 -5.08 21.71 -10.00
CA ARG A 405 -4.81 23.07 -10.43
C ARG A 405 -6.05 23.77 -11.01
N GLN A 406 -6.89 23.06 -11.76
CA GLN A 406 -8.12 23.62 -12.33
C GLN A 406 -9.14 24.04 -11.27
N ILE A 407 -9.23 23.28 -10.16
CA ILE A 407 -10.22 23.50 -9.10
C ILE A 407 -9.69 24.30 -7.90
N ALA A 408 -8.38 24.40 -7.73
CA ALA A 408 -7.77 25.15 -6.62
C ALA A 408 -7.80 26.68 -6.84
N PRO A 409 -7.82 27.48 -5.76
CA PRO A 409 -7.72 28.95 -5.85
C PRO A 409 -6.48 29.41 -6.63
N ALA A 410 -6.63 30.43 -7.49
CA ALA A 410 -5.61 30.85 -8.44
C ALA A 410 -4.31 31.34 -7.77
N GLU A 411 -4.41 31.85 -6.56
CA GLU A 411 -3.30 32.33 -5.73
C GLU A 411 -2.47 31.21 -5.09
N CYS A 412 -3.04 30.01 -4.95
CA CYS A 412 -2.34 28.88 -4.36
C CYS A 412 -1.38 28.26 -5.37
N ILE A 413 -0.18 27.89 -4.97
CA ILE A 413 0.69 27.03 -5.77
C ILE A 413 0.24 25.59 -5.55
N VAL A 414 0.08 24.81 -6.62
CA VAL A 414 -0.23 23.37 -6.55
C VAL A 414 0.99 22.60 -6.99
N ARG A 415 1.51 21.71 -6.14
CA ARG A 415 2.59 20.78 -6.48
C ARG A 415 2.19 19.38 -6.02
N VAL A 416 2.20 18.42 -6.93
CA VAL A 416 1.90 17.02 -6.62
C VAL A 416 3.15 16.20 -6.87
N ARG A 417 3.67 15.52 -5.85
CA ARG A 417 4.91 14.74 -5.95
C ARG A 417 4.74 13.35 -5.35
N SER A 418 5.53 12.41 -5.83
CA SER A 418 5.59 11.03 -5.33
C SER A 418 7.04 10.68 -5.03
N PRO A 419 7.34 10.01 -3.91
CA PRO A 419 8.70 9.61 -3.59
C PRO A 419 9.21 8.53 -4.58
N LYS A 420 10.52 8.27 -4.59
CA LYS A 420 11.12 7.23 -5.45
C LYS A 420 10.52 5.85 -5.21
N ASP A 421 10.20 5.54 -3.95
CA ASP A 421 9.52 4.31 -3.57
C ASP A 421 8.22 4.63 -2.80
N PRO A 422 7.09 4.82 -3.51
CA PRO A 422 5.81 5.13 -2.89
C PRO A 422 5.19 3.93 -2.16
N ILE A 423 5.69 2.71 -2.39
CA ILE A 423 5.21 1.49 -1.74
C ILE A 423 5.77 1.42 -0.31
N ARG A 424 7.04 1.76 -0.11
CA ARG A 424 7.74 1.66 1.19
C ARG A 424 7.88 3.00 1.93
N SER A 425 7.38 4.10 1.36
CA SER A 425 7.52 5.45 1.93
C SER A 425 6.99 5.59 3.36
N THR A 426 5.81 5.03 3.65
CA THR A 426 5.22 5.03 4.99
C THR A 426 6.10 4.30 6.01
N TRP A 427 6.63 3.12 5.65
CA TRP A 427 7.57 2.38 6.49
C TRP A 427 8.87 3.16 6.71
N LEU A 428 9.40 3.82 5.67
CA LEU A 428 10.60 4.65 5.77
C LEU A 428 10.40 5.82 6.76
N GLY A 429 9.21 6.44 6.74
CA GLY A 429 8.86 7.50 7.68
C GLY A 429 8.83 7.03 9.12
N ALA A 430 8.25 5.85 9.39
CA ALA A 430 8.32 5.23 10.71
C ALA A 430 9.76 4.87 11.12
N SER A 431 10.58 4.42 10.18
CA SER A 431 11.99 4.11 10.41
C SER A 431 12.76 5.35 10.87
N ARG A 432 12.53 6.48 10.21
CA ARG A 432 13.11 7.78 10.60
C ARG A 432 12.59 8.28 11.94
N LEU A 433 11.28 8.19 12.20
CA LEU A 433 10.70 8.48 13.52
C LEU A 433 11.38 7.65 14.62
N ALA A 434 11.63 6.36 14.38
CA ALA A 434 12.23 5.48 15.37
C ALA A 434 13.66 5.89 15.77
N THR A 435 14.41 6.56 14.88
CA THR A 435 15.73 7.11 15.21
C THR A 435 15.66 8.30 16.16
N ASN A 436 14.53 9.04 16.16
CA ASN A 436 14.27 10.11 17.11
C ASN A 436 13.57 9.55 18.36
N ARG A 437 14.37 9.01 19.29
CA ARG A 437 13.86 8.32 20.50
C ARG A 437 12.97 9.18 21.40
N ASP A 438 13.20 10.50 21.44
CA ASP A 438 12.39 11.42 22.24
C ASP A 438 10.99 11.60 21.65
N GLU A 439 10.88 11.75 20.33
CA GLU A 439 9.60 11.82 19.64
C GLU A 439 8.88 10.47 19.65
N LEU A 440 9.61 9.36 19.43
CA LEU A 440 9.06 8.01 19.54
C LEU A 440 8.45 7.74 20.92
N ARG A 441 9.09 8.23 22.01
CA ARG A 441 8.56 8.08 23.38
C ARG A 441 7.23 8.80 23.58
N LYS A 442 6.95 9.89 22.86
CA LYS A 442 5.68 10.63 23.02
C LYS A 442 4.48 9.88 22.43
N VAL A 443 4.72 9.01 21.45
CA VAL A 443 3.67 8.29 20.70
C VAL A 443 3.62 6.80 21.02
N THR A 444 4.50 6.32 21.89
CA THR A 444 4.61 4.91 22.29
C THR A 444 4.12 4.72 23.71
N ILE A 445 3.52 3.55 23.98
CA ILE A 445 3.24 3.07 25.34
C ILE A 445 4.09 1.83 25.65
N THR A 446 4.44 1.65 26.92
CA THR A 446 5.15 0.46 27.40
C THR A 446 4.17 -0.65 27.76
N ARG A 447 4.65 -1.89 27.77
CA ARG A 447 3.86 -3.05 28.22
C ARG A 447 3.37 -2.89 29.66
N GLN A 448 4.18 -2.30 30.52
CA GLN A 448 3.81 -2.04 31.91
C GLN A 448 2.66 -1.04 32.01
N GLU A 449 2.73 0.09 31.30
CA GLU A 449 1.63 1.06 31.27
C GLU A 449 0.33 0.45 30.75
N TYR A 450 0.41 -0.43 29.73
CA TYR A 450 -0.75 -1.19 29.26
C TYR A 450 -1.34 -2.10 30.35
N GLN A 451 -0.51 -2.84 31.08
CA GLN A 451 -0.96 -3.72 32.16
C GLN A 451 -1.58 -2.95 33.34
N GLU A 452 -1.09 -1.74 33.61
CA GLU A 452 -1.58 -0.88 34.68
C GLU A 452 -2.89 -0.16 34.33
N HIS A 453 -3.07 0.26 33.07
CA HIS A 453 -4.19 1.13 32.68
C HIS A 453 -5.20 0.50 31.72
N GLY A 454 -4.84 -0.59 31.04
CA GLY A 454 -5.69 -1.32 30.09
C GLY A 454 -5.96 -0.59 28.77
N SER A 455 -6.69 -1.26 27.86
CA SER A 455 -6.88 -0.84 26.47
C SER A 455 -7.65 0.48 26.31
N SER A 456 -8.55 0.83 27.23
CA SER A 456 -9.29 2.10 27.19
C SER A 456 -8.38 3.33 27.37
N TRP A 457 -7.32 3.20 28.16
CA TRP A 457 -6.31 4.25 28.31
C TRP A 457 -5.41 4.33 27.07
N THR A 458 -4.99 3.17 26.55
CA THR A 458 -4.22 3.04 25.30
C THR A 458 -4.92 3.72 24.13
N TRP A 459 -6.24 3.51 24.01
CA TRP A 459 -7.04 4.16 22.98
C TRP A 459 -7.00 5.69 23.09
N ARG A 460 -7.12 6.26 24.30
CA ARG A 460 -7.01 7.72 24.52
C ARG A 460 -5.62 8.25 24.16
N LYS A 461 -4.56 7.52 24.53
CA LYS A 461 -3.19 7.87 24.17
C LYS A 461 -2.98 7.94 22.66
N PHE A 462 -3.43 6.94 21.91
CA PHE A 462 -3.24 6.92 20.45
C PHE A 462 -4.19 7.82 19.67
N SER A 463 -5.36 8.15 20.22
CA SER A 463 -6.31 9.09 19.60
C SER A 463 -5.93 10.56 19.77
N GLY A 464 -4.87 10.86 20.54
CA GLY A 464 -4.50 12.24 20.85
C GLY A 464 -5.49 12.96 21.77
N ALA A 465 -6.44 12.23 22.37
CA ALA A 465 -7.36 12.74 23.37
C ALA A 465 -6.69 12.71 24.75
N SER A 466 -5.87 13.73 25.01
CA SER A 466 -5.30 14.00 26.35
C SER A 466 -6.31 14.63 27.28
#